data_AF-A0A8C4UFL1-F1
#
_entry.id   AF-A0A8C4UFL1-F1
#
_cell.length_a   1.000
_cell.length_b   1.000
_cell.length_c   1.000
_cell.angle_alpha   90.00
_cell.angle_beta   90.00
_cell.angle_gamma   90.00
#
_symmetry.space_group_name_H-M   'P 1'
#
loop_
_entity.id
_entity.type
_entity.pdbx_description
1 polymer ?
#
loop_
_entity_poly.entity_id
_entity_poly.type
_entity_poly.pdbx_seq_one_letter_code
_entity_poly.pdbx_strand_id
1 'polypeptide(L)'
;MEEKKKEEKPEEQLKEPESAFPEALLEFQIKTKEAAIDRVLFDLKQVEKKNKEYHERNDLLKEEQQAHIRRMLRKIKEEKKKQDEKEVVTRDDVEDLLKAKWQYVKDKEQLLKDLHSQIEETAQKLSVKQSERDFWLEYKNVGSETQANKIMNLEKDIKEVKDNLHRTTEYYTNTLKAVKEENDRLLERHMELSKEQAHENALRCLDKNSLREIEENEWLKEEIKMYQKEVSDLKASINLLEEENIGLVTKLVNSRLQNLKAHRHLFLTQTAGLQDEFPKDEMKEAEYRKHAAKTDGDENLRSDTVSCQKTKAFPKIQSKTENEKPQDGDEELWEKSFTPTVDSLLYKAEEDFQEYLKLGPLETKLMCVVGRAMPIHEEPEEMPSRSHTEDGVIGKSDGHITAQMIKALG
;
A
#
# COMPACT_ATOMS: atom_id res chain seq x y z
N MET A 1 -168.67 52.66 14.22
CA MET A 1 -169.29 53.50 13.18
C MET A 1 -168.95 52.83 11.87
N GLU A 2 -169.86 52.03 11.30
CA GLU A 2 -171.05 52.48 10.53
C GLU A 2 -170.64 52.88 9.10
N GLU A 3 -171.30 52.45 8.02
CA GLU A 3 -172.44 51.52 7.88
C GLU A 3 -172.72 51.21 6.39
N LYS A 4 -173.49 50.13 6.13
CA LYS A 4 -174.36 49.90 4.94
C LYS A 4 -173.70 49.80 3.54
N LYS A 5 -174.31 49.24 2.49
CA LYS A 5 -175.27 48.14 2.20
C LYS A 5 -175.66 48.29 0.70
N LYS A 6 -176.20 47.23 0.08
CA LYS A 6 -176.75 47.11 -1.30
C LYS A 6 -175.71 46.89 -2.42
N GLU A 7 -175.80 45.90 -3.33
CA GLU A 7 -176.91 45.11 -3.93
C GLU A 7 -177.61 45.82 -5.11
N GLU A 8 -177.26 45.42 -6.34
CA GLU A 8 -178.17 45.28 -7.49
C GLU A 8 -177.51 44.53 -8.67
N LYS A 9 -178.33 43.76 -9.41
CA LYS A 9 -178.17 43.26 -10.78
C LYS A 9 -179.43 43.76 -11.53
N PRO A 10 -179.37 44.13 -12.83
CA PRO A 10 -179.07 43.24 -13.95
C PRO A 10 -178.10 43.90 -14.99
N GLU A 11 -178.03 43.69 -16.32
CA GLU A 11 -178.85 42.91 -17.27
C GLU A 11 -178.07 42.41 -18.53
N GLU A 12 -178.30 41.13 -18.84
CA GLU A 12 -178.46 40.46 -20.15
C GLU A 12 -178.17 41.19 -21.49
N GLN A 13 -177.20 40.67 -22.26
CA GLN A 13 -177.40 40.32 -23.69
C GLN A 13 -176.28 39.43 -24.28
N LEU A 14 -176.68 38.54 -25.21
CA LEU A 14 -175.84 37.50 -25.85
C LEU A 14 -175.47 37.87 -27.30
N LYS A 15 -174.17 37.79 -27.63
CA LYS A 15 -173.50 37.57 -28.93
C LYS A 15 -172.06 38.09 -28.83
N GLU A 16 -170.99 37.45 -29.31
CA GLU A 16 -170.75 36.12 -29.90
C GLU A 16 -169.25 35.79 -29.64
N PRO A 17 -168.76 34.54 -29.77
CA PRO A 17 -167.46 34.13 -29.21
C PRO A 17 -166.28 34.26 -30.18
N GLU A 18 -165.31 35.16 -29.94
CA GLU A 18 -164.06 35.15 -30.75
C GLU A 18 -162.78 35.78 -30.11
N SER A 19 -162.83 36.53 -29.00
CA SER A 19 -161.67 37.31 -28.50
C SER A 19 -160.81 36.68 -27.38
N ALA A 20 -161.33 35.72 -26.60
CA ALA A 20 -160.59 35.16 -25.46
C ALA A 20 -159.39 34.27 -25.85
N PHE A 21 -159.40 33.72 -27.07
CA PHE A 21 -158.29 32.92 -27.60
C PHE A 21 -157.11 33.79 -28.11
N PRO A 22 -157.30 34.84 -28.93
CA PRO A 22 -156.19 35.68 -29.39
C PRO A 22 -155.46 36.44 -28.27
N GLU A 23 -156.12 36.82 -27.18
CA GLU A 23 -155.47 37.52 -26.05
C GLU A 23 -154.56 36.60 -25.24
N ALA A 24 -155.03 35.39 -24.89
CA ALA A 24 -154.18 34.36 -24.25
C ALA A 24 -153.05 33.87 -25.18
N LEU A 25 -153.28 33.84 -26.50
CA LEU A 25 -152.25 33.56 -27.49
C LEU A 25 -151.18 34.67 -27.54
N LEU A 26 -151.60 35.94 -27.41
CA LEU A 26 -150.69 37.09 -27.29
C LEU A 26 -149.87 37.04 -26.00
N GLU A 27 -150.47 36.77 -24.84
CA GLU A 27 -149.71 36.59 -23.59
C GLU A 27 -148.71 35.42 -23.68
N PHE A 28 -149.11 34.29 -24.25
CA PHE A 28 -148.20 33.17 -24.48
C PHE A 28 -147.05 33.55 -25.43
N GLN A 29 -147.33 34.31 -26.49
CA GLN A 29 -146.30 34.84 -27.38
C GLN A 29 -145.37 35.83 -26.67
N ILE A 30 -145.91 36.78 -25.89
CA ILE A 30 -145.14 37.75 -25.10
C ILE A 30 -144.24 36.99 -24.13
N LYS A 31 -144.78 36.09 -23.30
CA LYS A 31 -144.01 35.28 -22.35
C LYS A 31 -142.95 34.39 -23.03
N THR A 32 -143.23 33.90 -24.23
CA THR A 32 -142.25 33.17 -25.06
C THR A 32 -141.15 34.11 -25.57
N LYS A 33 -141.47 35.35 -25.93
CA LYS A 33 -140.50 36.38 -26.35
C LYS A 33 -139.69 36.91 -25.16
N GLU A 34 -140.29 37.13 -24.00
CA GLU A 34 -139.60 37.50 -22.75
C GLU A 34 -138.63 36.39 -22.33
N ALA A 35 -139.09 35.13 -22.28
CA ALA A 35 -138.21 33.99 -22.02
C ALA A 35 -137.15 33.76 -23.12
N ALA A 36 -137.29 34.35 -24.31
CA ALA A 36 -136.24 34.39 -25.32
C ALA A 36 -135.28 35.57 -25.10
N ILE A 37 -135.79 36.74 -24.70
CA ILE A 37 -135.01 37.92 -24.30
C ILE A 37 -134.14 37.59 -23.09
N ASP A 38 -134.67 36.95 -22.05
CA ASP A 38 -133.91 36.55 -20.86
C ASP A 38 -132.79 35.55 -21.20
N ARG A 39 -133.04 34.62 -22.13
CA ARG A 39 -132.00 33.73 -22.67
C ARG A 39 -130.93 34.52 -23.41
N VAL A 40 -131.31 35.43 -24.30
CA VAL A 40 -130.37 36.29 -25.03
C VAL A 40 -129.60 37.22 -24.09
N LEU A 41 -130.20 37.75 -23.02
CA LEU A 41 -129.55 38.58 -22.01
C LEU A 41 -128.59 37.77 -21.12
N PHE A 42 -128.92 36.51 -20.82
CA PHE A 42 -128.02 35.59 -20.13
C PHE A 42 -126.81 35.24 -21.02
N ASP A 43 -127.05 34.91 -22.28
CA ASP A 43 -126.01 34.64 -23.27
C ASP A 43 -125.13 35.88 -23.51
N LEU A 44 -125.73 37.07 -23.61
CA LEU A 44 -125.02 38.35 -23.70
C LEU A 44 -124.08 38.56 -22.51
N LYS A 45 -124.57 38.36 -21.27
CA LYS A 45 -123.74 38.45 -20.05
C LYS A 45 -122.62 37.41 -20.04
N GLN A 46 -122.87 36.19 -20.55
CA GLN A 46 -121.85 35.16 -20.66
C GLN A 46 -120.77 35.52 -21.69
N VAL A 47 -121.17 36.09 -22.84
CA VAL A 47 -120.26 36.59 -23.87
C VAL A 47 -119.47 37.80 -23.36
N GLU A 48 -120.10 38.73 -22.65
CA GLU A 48 -119.42 39.89 -22.04
C GLU A 48 -118.37 39.45 -21.02
N LYS A 49 -118.69 38.45 -20.17
CA LYS A 49 -117.74 37.85 -19.23
C LYS A 49 -116.56 37.19 -19.96
N LYS A 50 -116.84 36.36 -20.97
CA LYS A 50 -115.80 35.74 -21.81
C LYS A 50 -114.93 36.79 -22.51
N ASN A 51 -115.52 37.88 -22.99
CA ASN A 51 -114.78 38.96 -23.64
C ASN A 51 -113.81 39.66 -22.66
N LYS A 52 -114.23 39.90 -21.41
CA LYS A 52 -113.34 40.41 -20.34
C LYS A 52 -112.20 39.44 -20.05
N GLU A 53 -112.49 38.14 -19.89
CA GLU A 53 -111.49 37.08 -19.71
C GLU A 53 -110.50 37.01 -20.89
N TYR A 54 -110.95 37.23 -22.13
CA TYR A 54 -110.08 37.30 -23.31
C TYR A 54 -109.20 38.56 -23.31
N HIS A 55 -109.72 39.72 -22.90
CA HIS A 55 -108.94 40.94 -22.77
C HIS A 55 -107.83 40.78 -21.70
N GLU A 56 -108.18 40.31 -20.51
CA GLU A 56 -107.22 40.03 -19.43
C GLU A 56 -106.14 39.03 -19.87
N ARG A 57 -106.52 37.94 -20.54
CA ARG A 57 -105.58 36.95 -21.07
C ARG A 57 -104.66 37.53 -22.16
N ASN A 58 -105.18 38.41 -23.02
CA ASN A 58 -104.40 39.06 -24.07
C ASN A 58 -103.38 40.05 -23.48
N ASP A 59 -103.75 40.78 -22.43
CA ASP A 59 -102.85 41.73 -21.78
C ASP A 59 -101.77 41.03 -20.94
N LEU A 60 -102.10 39.93 -20.27
CA LEU A 60 -101.10 39.03 -19.66
C LEU A 60 -100.12 38.48 -20.71
N LEU A 61 -100.63 38.01 -21.87
CA LEU A 61 -99.79 37.51 -22.96
C LEU A 61 -98.86 38.59 -23.53
N LYS A 62 -99.33 39.84 -23.65
CA LYS A 62 -98.48 40.98 -24.07
C LYS A 62 -97.38 41.25 -23.05
N GLU A 63 -97.68 41.26 -21.75
CA GLU A 63 -96.67 41.46 -20.71
C GLU A 63 -95.64 40.31 -20.67
N GLU A 64 -96.08 39.06 -20.85
CA GLU A 64 -95.17 37.91 -21.01
C GLU A 64 -94.25 38.07 -22.24
N GLN A 65 -94.81 38.42 -23.40
CA GLN A 65 -94.04 38.69 -24.63
C GLN A 65 -93.05 39.85 -24.42
N GLN A 66 -93.49 40.95 -23.82
CA GLN A 66 -92.66 42.11 -23.54
C GLN A 66 -91.59 41.79 -22.48
N ALA A 67 -91.89 40.95 -21.48
CA ALA A 67 -90.92 40.44 -20.52
C ALA A 67 -89.88 39.52 -21.20
N HIS A 68 -90.30 38.70 -22.16
CA HIS A 68 -89.41 37.86 -22.96
C HIS A 68 -88.46 38.70 -23.84
N ILE A 69 -88.99 39.71 -24.54
CA ILE A 69 -88.20 40.68 -25.32
C ILE A 69 -87.20 41.42 -24.41
N ARG A 70 -87.65 41.93 -23.26
CA ARG A 70 -86.79 42.57 -22.23
C ARG A 70 -85.72 41.62 -21.66
N ARG A 71 -85.92 40.29 -21.70
CA ARG A 71 -84.94 39.28 -21.31
C ARG A 71 -83.92 39.00 -22.43
N MET A 72 -84.37 38.88 -23.68
CA MET A 72 -83.50 38.71 -24.85
C MET A 72 -82.58 39.92 -25.04
N LEU A 73 -83.11 41.14 -24.95
CA LEU A 73 -82.32 42.37 -25.07
C LEU A 73 -81.23 42.48 -23.99
N ARG A 74 -81.50 42.00 -22.77
CA ARG A 74 -80.48 41.91 -21.71
C ARG A 74 -79.36 40.93 -22.05
N LYS A 75 -79.71 39.70 -22.49
CA LYS A 75 -78.72 38.71 -22.93
C LYS A 75 -77.83 39.25 -24.04
N ILE A 76 -78.41 39.85 -25.08
CA ILE A 76 -77.67 40.46 -26.19
C ILE A 76 -76.74 41.58 -25.68
N LYS A 77 -77.17 42.40 -24.72
CA LYS A 77 -76.32 43.46 -24.13
C LYS A 77 -75.19 42.89 -23.29
N GLU A 78 -75.43 41.83 -22.51
CA GLU A 78 -74.41 41.13 -21.72
C GLU A 78 -73.40 40.40 -22.61
N GLU A 79 -73.84 39.76 -23.70
CA GLU A 79 -72.97 39.11 -24.68
C GLU A 79 -72.13 40.11 -25.46
N LYS A 80 -72.69 41.27 -25.85
CA LYS A 80 -71.91 42.38 -26.41
C LYS A 80 -70.88 42.90 -25.42
N LYS A 81 -71.26 43.16 -24.15
CA LYS A 81 -70.31 43.57 -23.12
C LYS A 81 -69.18 42.56 -22.94
N LYS A 82 -69.47 41.25 -22.98
CA LYS A 82 -68.48 40.15 -22.97
C LYS A 82 -67.67 40.00 -24.28
N GLN A 83 -68.08 40.65 -25.37
CA GLN A 83 -67.28 40.76 -26.60
C GLN A 83 -66.40 42.02 -26.54
N ASP A 84 -66.93 43.14 -26.06
CA ASP A 84 -66.19 44.39 -25.86
C ASP A 84 -65.12 44.26 -24.75
N GLU A 85 -65.37 43.41 -23.74
CA GLU A 85 -64.42 43.04 -22.67
C GLU A 85 -63.38 41.99 -23.10
N LYS A 86 -63.56 41.33 -24.24
CA LYS A 86 -62.49 40.48 -24.79
C LYS A 86 -61.44 41.39 -25.41
N GLU A 87 -60.31 41.47 -24.72
CA GLU A 87 -59.09 42.10 -25.18
C GLU A 87 -58.85 41.74 -26.65
N VAL A 88 -58.84 42.78 -27.51
CA VAL A 88 -58.67 42.62 -28.95
C VAL A 88 -57.20 42.31 -29.18
N VAL A 89 -56.85 41.02 -29.10
CA VAL A 89 -55.52 40.54 -29.43
C VAL A 89 -55.22 40.92 -30.88
N THR A 90 -54.29 41.84 -31.07
CA THR A 90 -53.92 42.32 -32.40
C THR A 90 -53.19 41.21 -33.13
N ARG A 91 -53.26 41.20 -34.46
CA ARG A 91 -52.48 40.27 -35.28
C ARG A 91 -50.99 40.34 -34.93
N ASP A 92 -50.48 41.54 -34.68
CA ASP A 92 -49.09 41.81 -34.37
C ASP A 92 -48.67 41.17 -33.02
N ASP A 93 -49.53 41.22 -32.01
CA ASP A 93 -49.30 40.56 -30.71
C ASP A 93 -49.17 39.03 -30.85
N VAL A 94 -49.98 38.42 -31.73
CA VAL A 94 -49.88 36.99 -32.06
C VAL A 94 -48.60 36.69 -32.83
N GLU A 95 -48.22 37.53 -33.80
CA GLU A 95 -46.98 37.36 -34.56
C GLU A 95 -45.74 37.50 -33.67
N ASP A 96 -45.73 38.42 -32.71
CA ASP A 96 -44.62 38.60 -31.77
C ASP A 96 -44.55 37.47 -30.73
N LEU A 97 -45.70 36.99 -30.22
CA LEU A 97 -45.75 35.76 -29.40
C LEU A 97 -45.26 34.52 -30.17
N LEU A 98 -45.54 34.43 -31.47
CA LEU A 98 -45.05 33.35 -32.34
C LEU A 98 -43.53 33.46 -32.59
N LYS A 99 -43.01 34.67 -32.87
CA LYS A 99 -41.56 34.93 -32.99
C LYS A 99 -40.83 34.57 -31.69
N ALA A 100 -41.36 34.98 -30.53
CA ALA A 100 -40.79 34.65 -29.23
C ALA A 100 -40.77 33.13 -28.95
N LYS A 101 -41.88 32.43 -29.25
CA LYS A 101 -41.93 30.96 -29.15
C LYS A 101 -40.96 30.27 -30.12
N TRP A 102 -40.84 30.76 -31.34
CA TRP A 102 -39.92 30.21 -32.34
C TRP A 102 -38.45 30.39 -31.92
N GLN A 103 -38.10 31.58 -31.42
CA GLN A 103 -36.75 31.84 -30.90
C GLN A 103 -36.46 30.95 -29.67
N TYR A 104 -37.40 30.82 -28.73
CA TYR A 104 -37.26 29.92 -27.59
C TYR A 104 -37.03 28.45 -28.02
N VAL A 105 -37.76 27.95 -29.02
CA VAL A 105 -37.54 26.60 -29.56
C VAL A 105 -36.15 26.47 -30.18
N LYS A 106 -35.71 27.47 -30.95
CA LYS A 106 -34.38 27.50 -31.57
C LYS A 106 -33.25 27.54 -30.54
N ASP A 107 -33.38 28.32 -29.46
CA ASP A 107 -32.42 28.41 -28.37
C ASP A 107 -32.35 27.07 -27.60
N LYS A 108 -33.49 26.41 -27.39
CA LYS A 108 -33.53 25.05 -26.81
C LYS A 108 -32.93 24.00 -27.74
N GLU A 109 -33.13 24.10 -29.04
CA GLU A 109 -32.51 23.19 -30.03
C GLU A 109 -30.98 23.36 -30.04
N GLN A 110 -30.47 24.60 -29.97
CA GLN A 110 -29.04 24.85 -29.86
C GLN A 110 -28.46 24.29 -28.56
N LEU A 111 -29.10 24.57 -27.42
CA LEU A 111 -28.69 24.01 -26.12
C LEU A 111 -28.65 22.47 -26.14
N LEU A 112 -29.62 21.82 -26.80
CA LEU A 112 -29.60 20.36 -26.96
C LEU A 112 -28.43 19.89 -27.83
N LYS A 113 -28.08 20.60 -28.91
CA LYS A 113 -26.89 20.27 -29.73
C LYS A 113 -25.59 20.44 -28.96
N ASP A 114 -25.48 21.50 -28.16
CA ASP A 114 -24.31 21.76 -27.32
C ASP A 114 -24.16 20.68 -26.23
N LEU A 115 -25.26 20.28 -25.59
CA LEU A 115 -25.27 19.17 -24.62
C LEU A 115 -24.93 17.83 -25.26
N HIS A 116 -25.47 17.49 -26.44
CA HIS A 116 -25.08 16.27 -27.16
C HIS A 116 -23.59 16.27 -27.51
N SER A 117 -23.04 17.42 -27.91
CA SER A 117 -21.60 17.56 -28.21
C SER A 117 -20.73 17.31 -26.99
N GLN A 118 -21.14 17.82 -25.81
CA GLN A 118 -20.46 17.55 -24.54
C GLN A 118 -20.59 16.08 -24.10
N ILE A 119 -21.74 15.45 -24.31
CA ILE A 119 -21.96 14.02 -24.03
C ILE A 119 -21.04 13.18 -24.92
N GLU A 120 -20.92 13.48 -26.21
CA GLU A 120 -20.04 12.75 -27.13
C GLU A 120 -18.55 12.95 -26.76
N GLU A 121 -18.13 14.18 -26.48
CA GLU A 121 -16.75 14.47 -26.06
C GLU A 121 -16.38 13.75 -24.74
N THR A 122 -17.30 13.71 -23.78
CA THR A 122 -17.10 13.00 -22.51
C THR A 122 -17.15 11.48 -22.67
N ALA A 123 -18.02 10.95 -23.53
CA ALA A 123 -18.05 9.52 -23.89
C ALA A 123 -16.75 9.08 -24.57
N GLN A 124 -16.19 9.89 -25.48
CA GLN A 124 -14.91 9.60 -26.13
C GLN A 124 -13.76 9.62 -25.12
N LYS A 125 -13.69 10.62 -24.23
CA LYS A 125 -12.70 10.67 -23.13
C LYS A 125 -12.83 9.46 -22.19
N LEU A 126 -14.05 9.04 -21.87
CA LEU A 126 -14.32 7.86 -21.05
C LEU A 126 -13.86 6.58 -21.76
N SER A 127 -14.12 6.44 -23.06
CA SER A 127 -13.64 5.31 -23.88
C SER A 127 -12.12 5.19 -23.88
N VAL A 128 -11.40 6.31 -24.03
CA VAL A 128 -9.93 6.32 -23.91
C VAL A 128 -9.49 5.86 -22.51
N LYS A 129 -10.09 6.40 -21.43
CA LYS A 129 -9.76 6.02 -20.05
C LYS A 129 -10.12 4.57 -19.72
N GLN A 130 -11.18 4.02 -20.34
CA GLN A 130 -11.53 2.61 -20.28
C GLN A 130 -10.41 1.75 -20.88
N SER A 131 -9.95 2.08 -22.10
CA SER A 131 -8.85 1.35 -22.76
C SER A 131 -7.52 1.43 -22.01
N GLU A 132 -7.20 2.58 -21.40
CA GLU A 132 -6.03 2.75 -20.55
C GLU A 132 -6.10 1.88 -19.30
N ARG A 133 -7.25 1.84 -18.61
CA ARG A 133 -7.46 0.94 -17.47
C ARG A 133 -7.31 -0.53 -17.88
N ASP A 134 -7.87 -0.92 -19.02
CA ASP A 134 -7.85 -2.30 -19.48
C ASP A 134 -6.41 -2.74 -19.85
N PHE A 135 -5.63 -1.86 -20.48
CA PHE A 135 -4.19 -2.03 -20.67
C PHE A 135 -3.43 -2.20 -19.34
N TRP A 136 -3.68 -1.34 -18.34
CA TRP A 136 -3.03 -1.46 -17.03
C TRP A 136 -3.44 -2.73 -16.28
N LEU A 137 -4.65 -3.24 -16.50
CA LEU A 137 -5.15 -4.47 -15.90
C LEU A 137 -4.52 -5.71 -16.57
N GLU A 138 -4.40 -5.73 -17.90
CA GLU A 138 -3.63 -6.74 -18.64
C GLU A 138 -2.16 -6.73 -18.22
N TYR A 139 -1.55 -5.54 -18.13
CA TYR A 139 -0.18 -5.38 -17.65
C TYR A 139 -0.03 -5.91 -16.22
N LYS A 140 -0.92 -5.57 -15.30
CA LYS A 140 -0.87 -6.05 -13.91
C LYS A 140 -0.97 -7.58 -13.83
N ASN A 141 -1.85 -8.18 -14.63
CA ASN A 141 -2.14 -9.61 -14.56
C ASN A 141 -1.13 -10.49 -15.30
N VAL A 142 -0.60 -10.04 -16.45
CA VAL A 142 0.25 -10.86 -17.34
C VAL A 142 1.61 -10.20 -17.59
N GLY A 143 1.63 -8.89 -17.88
CA GLY A 143 2.87 -8.15 -18.18
C GLY A 143 3.84 -8.14 -17.00
N SER A 144 3.33 -7.92 -15.78
CA SER A 144 4.06 -7.87 -14.53
C SER A 144 4.69 -9.22 -14.18
N GLU A 145 3.96 -10.33 -14.36
CA GLU A 145 4.51 -11.68 -14.16
C GLU A 145 5.59 -12.00 -15.21
N THR A 146 5.34 -11.66 -16.48
CA THR A 146 6.31 -11.85 -17.57
C THR A 146 7.61 -11.07 -17.32
N GLN A 147 7.51 -9.82 -16.86
CA GLN A 147 8.68 -9.02 -16.48
C GLN A 147 9.37 -9.54 -15.22
N ALA A 148 8.63 -9.93 -14.18
CA ALA A 148 9.19 -10.52 -12.97
C ALA A 148 9.99 -11.80 -13.28
N ASN A 149 9.44 -12.68 -14.12
CA ASN A 149 10.14 -13.88 -14.60
C ASN A 149 11.40 -13.53 -15.41
N LYS A 150 11.35 -12.49 -16.25
CA LYS A 150 12.54 -12.00 -16.98
C LYS A 150 13.61 -11.43 -16.04
N ILE A 151 13.21 -10.66 -15.02
CA ILE A 151 14.11 -10.11 -14.00
C ILE A 151 14.76 -11.26 -13.21
N MET A 152 13.98 -12.21 -12.70
CA MET A 152 14.46 -13.38 -11.97
C MET A 152 15.48 -14.20 -12.78
N ASN A 153 15.24 -14.39 -14.09
CA ASN A 153 16.20 -15.07 -14.96
C ASN A 153 17.50 -14.28 -15.10
N LEU A 154 17.43 -12.97 -15.34
CA LEU A 154 18.63 -12.11 -15.42
C LEU A 154 19.40 -12.04 -14.10
N GLU A 155 18.71 -12.02 -12.95
CA GLU A 155 19.35 -12.09 -11.62
C GLU A 155 20.07 -13.42 -11.40
N LYS A 156 19.48 -14.53 -11.86
CA LYS A 156 20.12 -15.86 -11.85
C LYS A 156 21.36 -15.89 -12.74
N ASP A 157 21.28 -15.36 -13.97
CA ASP A 157 22.40 -15.30 -14.91
C ASP A 157 23.54 -14.43 -14.35
N ILE A 158 23.22 -13.27 -13.76
CA ILE A 158 24.19 -12.40 -13.07
C ILE A 158 24.86 -13.14 -11.90
N LYS A 159 24.11 -13.94 -11.14
CA LYS A 159 24.68 -14.75 -10.05
C LYS A 159 25.61 -15.83 -10.59
N GLU A 160 25.21 -16.55 -11.63
CA GLU A 160 26.04 -17.60 -12.25
C GLU A 160 27.35 -17.02 -12.81
N VAL A 161 27.29 -15.87 -13.49
CA VAL A 161 28.48 -15.16 -13.97
C VAL A 161 29.38 -14.74 -12.80
N LYS A 162 28.83 -14.22 -11.69
CA LYS A 162 29.62 -13.89 -10.49
C LYS A 162 30.28 -15.12 -9.86
N ASP A 163 29.54 -16.22 -9.70
CA ASP A 163 30.06 -17.47 -9.13
C ASP A 163 31.18 -18.06 -10.02
N ASN A 164 31.02 -17.98 -11.35
CA ASN A 164 32.04 -18.42 -12.30
C ASN A 164 33.28 -17.49 -12.33
N LEU A 165 33.11 -16.18 -12.23
CA LEU A 165 34.22 -15.22 -12.06
C LEU A 165 34.98 -15.46 -10.74
N HIS A 166 34.28 -15.78 -9.66
CA HIS A 166 34.89 -16.11 -8.38
C HIS A 166 35.73 -17.40 -8.49
N ARG A 167 35.14 -18.50 -8.98
CA ARG A 167 35.83 -19.79 -9.19
C ARG A 167 37.06 -19.67 -10.10
N THR A 168 36.95 -18.91 -11.21
CA THR A 168 38.09 -18.71 -12.12
C THR A 168 39.17 -17.84 -11.47
N THR A 169 38.81 -16.83 -10.68
CA THR A 169 39.77 -16.05 -9.89
C THR A 169 40.48 -16.91 -8.84
N GLU A 170 39.76 -17.78 -8.14
CA GLU A 170 40.34 -18.75 -7.20
C GLU A 170 41.27 -19.74 -7.90
N TYR A 171 40.88 -20.25 -9.06
CA TYR A 171 41.75 -21.11 -9.88
C TYR A 171 43.06 -20.39 -10.25
N TYR A 172 42.98 -19.20 -10.87
CA TYR A 172 44.17 -18.48 -11.30
C TYR A 172 45.04 -18.00 -10.13
N THR A 173 44.46 -17.60 -9.00
CA THR A 173 45.25 -17.22 -7.80
C THR A 173 45.95 -18.41 -7.18
N ASN A 174 45.32 -19.59 -7.12
CA ASN A 174 45.96 -20.82 -6.66
C ASN A 174 47.06 -21.29 -7.63
N THR A 175 46.82 -21.26 -8.95
CA THR A 175 47.85 -21.58 -9.96
C THR A 175 49.03 -20.61 -9.89
N LEU A 176 48.78 -19.30 -9.77
CA LEU A 176 49.84 -18.30 -9.61
C LEU A 176 50.63 -18.50 -8.33
N LYS A 177 49.97 -18.88 -7.22
CA LYS A 177 50.64 -19.21 -5.96
C LYS A 177 51.53 -20.45 -6.10
N ALA A 178 51.04 -21.52 -6.72
CA ALA A 178 51.82 -22.74 -6.96
C ALA A 178 53.05 -22.48 -7.84
N VAL A 179 52.91 -21.68 -8.91
CA VAL A 179 54.03 -21.30 -9.79
C VAL A 179 55.05 -20.42 -9.05
N LYS A 180 54.61 -19.53 -8.15
CA LYS A 180 55.53 -18.77 -7.28
C LYS A 180 56.30 -19.69 -6.33
N GLU A 181 55.61 -20.58 -5.62
CA GLU A 181 56.25 -21.56 -4.72
C GLU A 181 57.22 -22.49 -5.46
N GLU A 182 56.95 -22.86 -6.70
CA GLU A 182 57.87 -23.63 -7.55
C GLU A 182 59.11 -22.81 -7.96
N ASN A 183 58.91 -21.54 -8.36
CA ASN A 183 60.01 -20.63 -8.71
C ASN A 183 60.90 -20.35 -7.49
N ASP A 184 60.32 -20.11 -6.31
CA ASP A 184 61.06 -19.90 -5.07
C ASP A 184 61.92 -21.13 -4.72
N ARG A 185 61.37 -22.35 -4.87
CA ARG A 185 62.12 -23.61 -4.70
C ARG A 185 63.24 -23.79 -5.74
N LEU A 186 63.02 -23.37 -6.99
CA LEU A 186 64.05 -23.43 -8.03
C LEU A 186 65.18 -22.44 -7.76
N LEU A 187 64.85 -21.23 -7.31
CA LEU A 187 65.80 -20.20 -6.94
C LEU A 187 66.61 -20.59 -5.69
N GLU A 188 65.99 -21.22 -4.70
CA GLU A 188 66.67 -21.75 -3.52
C GLU A 188 67.69 -22.84 -3.88
N ARG A 189 67.30 -23.84 -4.69
CA ARG A 189 68.25 -24.86 -5.21
C ARG A 189 69.38 -24.25 -6.02
N HIS A 190 69.10 -23.25 -6.87
CA HIS A 190 70.14 -22.56 -7.64
C HIS A 190 71.09 -21.79 -6.71
N MET A 191 70.58 -21.20 -5.63
CA MET A 191 71.42 -20.54 -4.62
C MET A 191 72.26 -21.55 -3.81
N GLU A 192 71.75 -22.74 -3.50
CA GLU A 192 72.51 -23.83 -2.88
C GLU A 192 73.65 -24.29 -3.79
N LEU A 193 73.35 -24.67 -5.04
CA LEU A 193 74.35 -25.05 -6.05
C LEU A 193 75.40 -23.95 -6.26
N SER A 194 74.99 -22.67 -6.27
CA SER A 194 75.93 -21.54 -6.38
C SER A 194 76.83 -21.39 -5.16
N LYS A 195 76.37 -21.73 -3.95
CA LYS A 195 77.20 -21.75 -2.73
C LYS A 195 78.19 -22.91 -2.75
N GLU A 196 77.73 -24.10 -3.13
CA GLU A 196 78.58 -25.29 -3.30
C GLU A 196 79.68 -25.05 -4.34
N GLN A 197 79.31 -24.54 -5.52
CA GLN A 197 80.26 -24.21 -6.58
C GLN A 197 81.23 -23.08 -6.16
N ALA A 198 80.77 -22.09 -5.37
CA ALA A 198 81.66 -21.07 -4.81
C ALA A 198 82.65 -21.67 -3.80
N HIS A 199 82.21 -22.62 -2.97
CA HIS A 199 83.06 -23.32 -2.01
C HIS A 199 84.09 -24.22 -2.71
N GLU A 200 83.67 -25.02 -3.70
CA GLU A 200 84.56 -25.85 -4.52
C GLU A 200 85.59 -25.00 -5.27
N ASN A 201 85.16 -23.90 -5.90
CA ASN A 201 86.07 -22.96 -6.56
C ASN A 201 87.06 -22.34 -5.57
N ALA A 202 86.64 -22.01 -4.34
CA ALA A 202 87.53 -21.49 -3.31
C ALA A 202 88.57 -22.53 -2.88
N LEU A 203 88.15 -23.79 -2.63
CA LEU A 203 89.05 -24.90 -2.32
C LEU A 203 90.06 -25.16 -3.45
N ARG A 204 89.63 -25.11 -4.72
CA ARG A 204 90.51 -25.26 -5.89
C ARG A 204 91.55 -24.14 -6.01
N CYS A 205 91.29 -22.97 -5.44
CA CYS A 205 92.21 -21.83 -5.39
C CYS A 205 93.14 -21.84 -4.17
N LEU A 206 93.00 -22.78 -3.23
CA LEU A 206 93.93 -22.93 -2.10
C LEU A 206 95.20 -23.67 -2.51
N ASP A 207 96.32 -23.29 -1.88
CA ASP A 207 97.58 -24.01 -2.04
C ASP A 207 97.54 -25.39 -1.38
N LYS A 208 98.31 -26.34 -1.94
CA LYS A 208 98.39 -27.73 -1.47
C LYS A 208 98.81 -27.86 0.01
N ASN A 209 99.55 -26.90 0.54
CA ASN A 209 99.94 -26.86 1.95
C ASN A 209 98.74 -26.52 2.84
N SER A 210 97.97 -25.50 2.47
CA SER A 210 96.77 -25.08 3.21
C SER A 210 95.69 -26.15 3.23
N LEU A 211 95.54 -26.94 2.16
CA LEU A 211 94.64 -28.11 2.15
C LEU A 211 95.07 -29.16 3.18
N ARG A 212 96.37 -29.48 3.27
CA ARG A 212 96.89 -30.42 4.26
C ARG A 212 96.72 -29.91 5.69
N GLU A 213 96.96 -28.62 5.93
CA GLU A 213 96.71 -27.98 7.23
C GLU A 213 95.25 -28.11 7.65
N ILE A 214 94.29 -28.06 6.72
CA ILE A 214 92.86 -28.27 7.02
C ILE A 214 92.61 -29.73 7.43
N GLU A 215 93.10 -30.71 6.64
CA GLU A 215 92.97 -32.15 6.95
C GLU A 215 93.59 -32.52 8.32
N GLU A 216 94.79 -32.02 8.61
CA GLU A 216 95.47 -32.23 9.91
C GLU A 216 94.67 -31.60 11.07
N ASN A 217 94.08 -30.42 10.87
CA ASN A 217 93.23 -29.77 11.87
C ASN A 217 91.88 -30.49 12.08
N GLU A 218 91.33 -31.15 11.07
CA GLU A 218 90.13 -31.98 11.23
C GLU A 218 90.44 -33.25 12.02
N TRP A 219 91.52 -33.96 11.67
CA TRP A 219 91.99 -35.13 12.41
C TRP A 219 92.29 -34.80 13.88
N LEU A 220 92.98 -33.70 14.16
CA LEU A 220 93.24 -33.24 15.53
C LEU A 220 91.96 -32.93 16.32
N LYS A 221 90.88 -32.45 15.67
CA LYS A 221 89.58 -32.23 16.34
C LYS A 221 88.89 -33.54 16.70
N GLU A 222 89.01 -34.58 15.89
CA GLU A 222 88.46 -35.91 16.20
C GLU A 222 89.23 -36.56 17.36
N GLU A 223 90.55 -36.48 17.30
CA GLU A 223 91.44 -36.96 18.37
C GLU A 223 91.15 -36.23 19.71
N ILE A 224 90.95 -34.91 19.68
CA ILE A 224 90.53 -34.13 20.87
C ILE A 224 89.17 -34.62 21.42
N LYS A 225 88.19 -34.95 20.57
CA LYS A 225 86.90 -35.51 21.03
C LYS A 225 87.09 -36.88 21.69
N MET A 226 88.00 -37.71 21.19
CA MET A 226 88.33 -39.00 21.80
C MET A 226 88.95 -38.80 23.20
N TYR A 227 89.98 -37.97 23.33
CA TYR A 227 90.57 -37.68 24.65
C TYR A 227 89.57 -37.02 25.63
N GLN A 228 88.66 -36.15 25.15
CA GLN A 228 87.59 -35.59 25.99
C GLN A 228 86.64 -36.65 26.54
N LYS A 229 86.33 -37.69 25.74
CA LYS A 229 85.56 -38.84 26.18
C LYS A 229 86.34 -39.67 27.20
N GLU A 230 87.59 -40.04 26.92
CA GLU A 230 88.43 -40.81 27.85
C GLU A 230 88.60 -40.10 29.19
N VAL A 231 88.79 -38.77 29.19
CA VAL A 231 88.86 -37.95 30.42
C VAL A 231 87.53 -37.98 31.18
N SER A 232 86.40 -38.01 30.47
CA SER A 232 85.07 -38.09 31.08
C SER A 232 84.78 -39.47 31.67
N ASP A 233 85.15 -40.55 30.98
CA ASP A 233 85.03 -41.94 31.44
C ASP A 233 85.96 -42.20 32.64
N LEU A 234 87.21 -41.71 32.60
CA LEU A 234 88.16 -41.78 33.71
C LEU A 234 87.64 -41.00 34.93
N LYS A 235 87.09 -39.79 34.73
CA LYS A 235 86.50 -38.98 35.80
C LYS A 235 85.29 -39.68 36.43
N ALA A 236 84.45 -40.34 35.64
CA ALA A 236 83.35 -41.16 36.16
C ALA A 236 83.87 -42.34 37.00
N SER A 237 84.92 -43.02 36.55
CA SER A 237 85.56 -44.11 37.31
C SER A 237 86.21 -43.62 38.62
N ILE A 238 86.81 -42.44 38.64
CA ILE A 238 87.37 -41.83 39.86
C ILE A 238 86.25 -41.52 40.84
N ASN A 239 85.18 -40.85 40.40
CA ASN A 239 84.03 -40.53 41.24
C ASN A 239 83.42 -41.80 41.88
N LEU A 240 83.26 -42.88 41.10
CA LEU A 240 82.74 -44.15 41.62
C LEU A 240 83.67 -44.78 42.67
N LEU A 241 84.99 -44.74 42.45
CA LEU A 241 85.98 -45.21 43.43
C LEU A 241 85.97 -44.33 44.70
N GLU A 242 85.76 -43.02 44.57
CA GLU A 242 85.60 -42.10 45.70
C GLU A 242 84.33 -42.40 46.49
N GLU A 243 83.19 -42.63 45.82
CA GLU A 243 81.93 -43.06 46.44
C GLU A 243 82.07 -44.40 47.19
N GLU A 244 82.72 -45.40 46.58
CA GLU A 244 83.00 -46.69 47.23
C GLU A 244 83.91 -46.53 48.46
N ASN A 245 84.99 -45.75 48.35
CA ASN A 245 85.90 -45.46 49.46
C ASN A 245 85.19 -44.72 50.60
N ILE A 246 84.39 -43.71 50.29
CA ILE A 246 83.53 -43.01 51.27
C ILE A 246 82.60 -44.02 51.92
N GLY A 247 81.92 -44.87 51.15
CA GLY A 247 81.03 -45.92 51.67
C GLY A 247 81.73 -46.92 52.60
N LEU A 248 82.97 -47.31 52.29
CA LEU A 248 83.81 -48.16 53.15
C LEU A 248 84.25 -47.45 54.43
N VAL A 249 84.67 -46.19 54.35
CA VAL A 249 85.02 -45.36 55.51
C VAL A 249 83.80 -45.14 56.41
N THR A 250 82.63 -44.84 55.86
CA THR A 250 81.37 -44.72 56.60
C THR A 250 80.99 -46.03 57.28
N LYS A 251 81.13 -47.19 56.61
CA LYS A 251 80.94 -48.51 57.23
C LYS A 251 81.90 -48.71 58.41
N LEU A 252 83.19 -48.42 58.26
CA LEU A 252 84.19 -48.54 59.32
C LEU A 252 83.89 -47.64 60.52
N VAL A 253 83.50 -46.38 60.27
CA VAL A 253 83.09 -45.43 61.31
C VAL A 253 81.83 -45.92 62.03
N ASN A 254 80.84 -46.42 61.29
CA ASN A 254 79.62 -47.01 61.87
C ASN A 254 79.92 -48.25 62.72
N SER A 255 80.80 -49.14 62.29
CA SER A 255 81.25 -50.29 63.09
C SER A 255 81.99 -49.85 64.36
N ARG A 256 82.85 -48.83 64.28
CA ARG A 256 83.50 -48.23 65.47
C ARG A 256 82.48 -47.61 66.42
N LEU A 257 81.48 -46.91 65.89
CA LEU A 257 80.40 -46.29 66.67
C LEU A 257 79.50 -47.34 67.33
N GLN A 258 79.16 -48.43 66.63
CA GLN A 258 78.44 -49.57 67.20
C GLN A 258 79.25 -50.26 68.31
N ASN A 259 80.55 -50.47 68.11
CA ASN A 259 81.43 -51.02 69.15
C ASN A 259 81.46 -50.10 70.38
N LEU A 260 81.60 -48.79 70.21
CA LEU A 260 81.49 -47.81 71.29
C LEU A 260 80.12 -47.86 71.99
N LYS A 261 79.03 -47.98 71.24
CA LYS A 261 77.67 -48.12 71.78
C LYS A 261 77.50 -49.42 72.58
N ALA A 262 78.05 -50.54 72.11
CA ALA A 262 78.04 -51.82 72.81
C ALA A 262 78.82 -51.76 74.13
N HIS A 263 80.00 -51.12 74.15
CA HIS A 263 80.74 -50.86 75.39
C HIS A 263 79.94 -49.96 76.33
N ARG A 264 79.29 -48.90 75.83
CA ARG A 264 78.46 -48.00 76.64
C ARG A 264 77.23 -48.70 77.24
N HIS A 265 76.62 -49.65 76.53
CA HIS A 265 75.58 -50.51 77.09
C HIS A 265 76.12 -51.45 78.16
N LEU A 266 77.26 -52.12 77.94
CA LEU A 266 77.91 -52.96 78.95
C LEU A 266 78.22 -52.18 80.24
N PHE A 267 78.68 -50.93 80.13
CA PHE A 267 78.90 -50.05 81.29
C PHE A 267 77.59 -49.65 81.99
N LEU A 268 76.50 -49.37 81.27
CA LEU A 268 75.19 -49.11 81.90
C LEU A 268 74.63 -50.35 82.62
N THR A 269 74.70 -51.53 82.00
CA THR A 269 74.14 -52.78 82.53
C THR A 269 74.87 -53.28 83.80
N GLN A 270 76.13 -52.89 84.01
CA GLN A 270 76.83 -53.19 85.27
C GLN A 270 76.49 -52.23 86.42
N THR A 271 75.85 -51.08 86.15
CA THR A 271 75.59 -50.05 87.18
C THR A 271 74.21 -50.07 87.83
N ALA A 272 73.26 -50.87 87.32
CA ALA A 272 71.95 -51.04 87.97
C ALA A 272 71.32 -52.39 87.60
N GLY A 273 71.03 -53.23 88.60
CA GLY A 273 70.33 -54.49 88.42
C GLY A 273 69.24 -54.71 89.47
N LEU A 274 67.98 -54.59 89.06
CA LEU A 274 66.94 -55.62 89.18
C LEU A 274 65.72 -55.27 88.29
N GLN A 275 64.75 -56.19 88.21
CA GLN A 275 63.57 -56.23 87.31
C GLN A 275 62.62 -55.00 87.47
N ASP A 276 61.61 -54.73 86.63
CA ASP A 276 60.73 -55.66 85.88
C ASP A 276 59.87 -54.99 84.77
N GLU A 277 59.02 -55.81 84.13
CA GLU A 277 57.74 -55.53 83.44
C GLU A 277 57.68 -55.05 81.96
N PHE A 278 57.20 -55.98 81.12
CA PHE A 278 56.59 -55.87 79.78
C PHE A 278 55.26 -55.06 79.81
N PRO A 279 54.70 -54.48 78.70
CA PRO A 279 54.13 -55.29 77.58
C PRO A 279 53.87 -54.62 76.20
N LYS A 280 53.26 -55.41 75.27
CA LYS A 280 52.56 -55.04 74.00
C LYS A 280 53.43 -54.46 72.87
N ASP A 281 53.27 -54.78 71.58
CA ASP A 281 52.17 -55.35 70.76
C ASP A 281 50.84 -54.57 70.77
N GLU A 282 50.83 -53.44 70.06
CA GLU A 282 49.78 -53.00 69.12
C GLU A 282 50.42 -51.88 68.26
N MET A 283 50.67 -52.07 66.96
CA MET A 283 49.73 -52.07 65.82
C MET A 283 49.39 -50.64 65.33
N LYS A 284 49.30 -50.50 63.99
CA LYS A 284 48.69 -49.40 63.20
C LYS A 284 49.60 -48.20 62.90
N GLU A 285 49.88 -47.93 61.61
CA GLU A 285 49.06 -47.13 60.65
C GLU A 285 49.46 -45.66 60.83
N ALA A 286 50.17 -44.99 59.92
CA ALA A 286 49.93 -44.71 58.51
C ALA A 286 51.19 -43.97 57.97
N GLU A 287 51.42 -43.64 56.69
CA GLU A 287 50.61 -43.79 55.50
C GLU A 287 51.47 -43.79 54.23
N TYR A 288 50.86 -44.29 53.17
CA TYR A 288 51.24 -44.18 51.76
C TYR A 288 51.64 -42.78 51.26
N ARG A 289 52.69 -42.76 50.43
CA ARG A 289 52.61 -42.46 48.97
C ARG A 289 53.99 -42.76 48.35
N LYS A 290 54.18 -43.57 47.30
CA LYS A 290 53.44 -43.82 46.04
C LYS A 290 53.36 -42.58 45.14
N HIS A 291 53.66 -42.81 43.85
CA HIS A 291 53.75 -41.86 42.73
C HIS A 291 55.08 -41.07 42.71
N ALA A 292 55.94 -41.15 41.70
CA ALA A 292 55.80 -41.17 40.23
C ALA A 292 55.57 -39.77 39.60
N ALA A 293 56.67 -39.18 39.15
CA ALA A 293 56.79 -38.17 38.10
C ALA A 293 58.22 -38.33 37.53
N LYS A 294 58.43 -38.61 36.25
CA LYS A 294 58.49 -37.62 35.16
C LYS A 294 59.47 -36.49 35.46
N THR A 295 60.66 -36.58 34.85
CA THR A 295 61.43 -35.40 34.46
C THR A 295 60.75 -34.79 33.24
N ASP A 296 60.04 -33.69 33.41
CA ASP A 296 59.78 -32.70 32.34
C ASP A 296 59.25 -31.39 32.96
N GLY A 297 60.03 -30.32 32.79
CA GLY A 297 59.68 -28.91 33.06
C GLY A 297 59.46 -28.50 34.53
N ASP A 298 59.54 -27.21 34.88
CA ASP A 298 60.25 -26.06 34.28
C ASP A 298 60.27 -24.93 35.35
N GLU A 299 61.06 -23.87 35.12
CA GLU A 299 61.06 -22.57 35.83
C GLU A 299 61.36 -22.58 37.35
N ASN A 300 62.30 -21.77 37.85
CA ASN A 300 61.95 -20.37 38.13
C ASN A 300 63.14 -19.40 38.33
N LEU A 301 62.95 -18.22 37.75
CA LEU A 301 63.30 -16.88 38.29
C LEU A 301 64.76 -16.56 38.66
N ARG A 302 65.40 -15.90 37.69
CA ARG A 302 65.62 -14.43 37.72
C ARG A 302 66.33 -13.85 38.97
N SER A 303 67.51 -13.29 38.72
CA SER A 303 68.04 -12.16 39.49
C SER A 303 68.46 -11.05 38.51
N ASP A 304 67.79 -9.91 38.57
CA ASP A 304 68.32 -8.64 38.05
C ASP A 304 69.65 -8.33 38.83
N THR A 305 70.61 -7.48 38.43
CA THR A 305 70.46 -6.03 38.22
C THR A 305 71.77 -5.39 37.70
N VAL A 306 71.76 -4.82 36.47
CA VAL A 306 72.24 -3.47 36.07
C VAL A 306 73.75 -3.04 36.07
N SER A 307 74.02 -2.12 35.12
CA SER A 307 75.11 -1.11 34.98
C SER A 307 76.33 -1.46 34.11
N CYS A 308 76.86 -0.58 33.24
CA CYS A 308 76.72 0.89 33.16
C CYS A 308 76.85 1.46 31.71
N GLN A 309 76.10 2.52 31.41
CA GLN A 309 76.40 3.73 30.58
C GLN A 309 77.60 3.72 29.58
N LYS A 310 77.54 4.28 28.35
CA LYS A 310 77.36 5.73 28.05
C LYS A 310 77.31 6.07 26.54
N THR A 311 76.39 6.96 26.17
CA THR A 311 76.47 8.08 25.20
C THR A 311 77.39 8.05 23.95
N LYS A 312 76.81 8.26 22.74
CA LYS A 312 76.86 9.52 21.93
C LYS A 312 76.26 9.30 20.53
N ALA A 313 75.92 10.38 19.81
CA ALA A 313 75.22 10.37 18.52
C ALA A 313 75.99 11.11 17.41
N PHE A 314 75.47 11.00 16.17
CA PHE A 314 75.82 11.72 14.92
C PHE A 314 77.02 11.19 14.12
N PRO A 315 77.11 11.42 12.77
CA PRO A 315 76.27 12.31 11.95
C PRO A 315 75.64 11.70 10.67
N LYS A 316 74.86 12.56 9.99
CA LYS A 316 74.25 12.42 8.67
C LYS A 316 75.23 12.87 7.58
N ILE A 317 75.40 12.10 6.50
CA ILE A 317 76.05 12.55 5.25
C ILE A 317 75.19 12.14 4.05
N GLN A 318 75.04 13.05 3.10
CA GLN A 318 74.38 12.84 1.80
C GLN A 318 75.42 12.42 0.76
N SER A 319 75.00 11.68 -0.27
CA SER A 319 75.58 11.86 -1.61
C SER A 319 74.45 12.06 -2.62
N LYS A 320 74.50 13.17 -3.34
CA LYS A 320 73.77 13.37 -4.59
C LYS A 320 74.65 12.85 -5.72
N THR A 321 74.02 12.34 -6.78
CA THR A 321 74.51 12.58 -8.15
C THR A 321 73.28 12.85 -9.01
N GLU A 322 73.37 13.88 -9.85
CA GLU A 322 72.27 14.57 -10.50
C GLU A 322 72.64 14.73 -11.98
N ASN A 323 71.65 14.73 -12.89
CA ASN A 323 71.75 14.91 -14.35
C ASN A 323 72.24 13.66 -15.13
N GLU A 324 71.63 13.23 -16.23
CA GLU A 324 71.21 14.05 -17.39
C GLU A 324 69.82 13.71 -17.97
N LYS A 325 69.21 14.72 -18.60
CA LYS A 325 68.18 14.64 -19.67
C LYS A 325 68.79 15.29 -20.92
N PRO A 326 68.54 14.75 -22.12
CA PRO A 326 67.42 15.23 -22.96
C PRO A 326 66.57 14.03 -23.46
N GLN A 327 65.26 14.10 -23.71
CA GLN A 327 64.41 15.03 -24.48
C GLN A 327 64.51 14.86 -26.01
N ASP A 328 63.32 14.72 -26.62
CA ASP A 328 62.94 14.74 -28.05
C ASP A 328 63.19 13.51 -28.95
N GLY A 329 62.22 13.27 -29.85
CA GLY A 329 62.31 12.30 -30.95
C GLY A 329 61.10 11.35 -31.05
N ASP A 330 60.01 11.80 -31.67
CA ASP A 330 58.85 10.96 -32.03
C ASP A 330 59.24 9.84 -33.02
N GLU A 331 58.53 8.70 -32.98
CA GLU A 331 57.88 8.21 -34.21
C GLU A 331 56.66 7.31 -33.94
N GLU A 332 55.70 7.43 -34.85
CA GLU A 332 54.30 7.05 -34.72
C GLU A 332 54.02 5.74 -35.48
N LEU A 333 53.37 4.74 -34.87
CA LEU A 333 52.84 3.60 -35.63
C LEU A 333 51.55 3.01 -35.02
N TRP A 334 50.47 3.75 -35.25
CA TRP A 334 49.12 3.28 -35.61
C TRP A 334 48.75 1.83 -35.26
N GLU A 335 47.83 1.67 -34.30
CA GLU A 335 46.77 0.68 -34.45
C GLU A 335 45.41 1.29 -34.06
N LYS A 336 44.68 1.73 -35.09
CA LYS A 336 43.32 2.29 -34.95
C LYS A 336 42.29 1.16 -34.95
N SER A 337 41.65 0.91 -33.81
CA SER A 337 40.33 0.27 -33.78
C SER A 337 39.28 1.29 -33.33
N PHE A 338 38.29 1.53 -34.21
CA PHE A 338 37.30 2.60 -34.06
C PHE A 338 36.18 2.23 -33.07
N THR A 339 35.87 3.14 -32.14
CA THR A 339 34.54 3.27 -31.52
C THR A 339 34.13 4.75 -31.52
N PRO A 340 33.24 5.19 -32.44
CA PRO A 340 32.72 6.55 -32.42
C PRO A 340 31.49 6.69 -31.51
N THR A 341 31.36 7.86 -30.89
CA THR A 341 30.09 8.45 -30.43
C THR A 341 29.39 7.81 -29.22
N VAL A 342 29.94 8.06 -28.03
CA VAL A 342 29.16 8.18 -26.78
C VAL A 342 29.46 9.48 -26.02
N ASP A 343 30.71 9.95 -26.00
CA ASP A 343 31.10 11.18 -25.27
C ASP A 343 30.40 12.46 -25.77
N SER A 344 30.10 12.58 -27.06
CA SER A 344 29.38 13.75 -27.60
C SER A 344 27.91 13.87 -27.14
N LEU A 345 27.33 12.83 -26.52
CA LEU A 345 25.99 12.90 -25.95
C LEU A 345 25.99 13.30 -24.47
N LEU A 346 27.06 13.00 -23.74
CA LEU A 346 27.17 13.37 -22.32
C LEU A 346 27.57 14.85 -22.16
N TYR A 347 28.51 15.35 -22.97
CA TYR A 347 29.00 16.73 -22.82
C TYR A 347 27.93 17.81 -23.06
N LYS A 348 26.85 17.48 -23.77
CA LYS A 348 25.77 18.43 -24.10
C LYS A 348 24.65 18.49 -23.06
N ALA A 349 24.66 17.62 -22.05
CA ALA A 349 23.71 17.65 -20.94
C ALA A 349 24.19 18.54 -19.77
N GLU A 350 25.51 18.71 -19.61
CA GLU A 350 26.11 19.45 -18.50
C GLU A 350 25.94 20.98 -18.60
N GLU A 351 25.75 21.52 -19.81
CA GLU A 351 25.63 22.98 -20.04
C GLU A 351 24.28 23.55 -19.55
N ASP A 352 23.17 22.79 -19.68
CA ASP A 352 21.82 23.25 -19.27
C ASP A 352 21.65 23.36 -17.74
N PHE A 353 22.45 22.63 -16.94
CA PHE A 353 22.37 22.70 -15.47
C PHE A 353 23.09 23.92 -14.87
N GLN A 354 23.94 24.61 -15.64
CA GLN A 354 24.64 25.83 -15.18
C GLN A 354 23.74 27.07 -15.13
N GLU A 355 22.57 27.04 -15.77
CA GLU A 355 21.64 28.19 -15.77
C GLU A 355 20.80 28.24 -14.47
N TYR A 356 20.46 27.08 -13.90
CA TYR A 356 19.74 26.98 -12.62
C TYR A 356 20.57 27.40 -11.38
N LEU A 357 21.90 27.35 -11.48
CA LEU A 357 22.82 27.74 -10.39
C LEU A 357 23.04 29.25 -10.24
N LYS A 358 22.46 30.08 -11.12
CA LYS A 358 22.64 31.56 -11.11
C LYS A 358 21.52 32.33 -10.40
N LEU A 359 20.53 31.64 -9.82
CA LEU A 359 19.50 32.29 -9.01
C LEU A 359 20.04 32.56 -7.59
N GLY A 360 20.23 33.84 -7.28
CA GLY A 360 20.62 34.31 -5.94
C GLY A 360 19.54 34.03 -4.88
N PRO A 361 19.84 34.23 -3.59
CA PRO A 361 18.98 33.83 -2.48
C PRO A 361 17.72 34.71 -2.38
N LEU A 362 16.68 34.35 -3.14
CA LEU A 362 15.37 34.99 -3.08
C LEU A 362 14.31 33.96 -2.66
N GLU A 363 13.75 34.20 -1.47
CA GLU A 363 12.52 33.59 -0.91
C GLU A 363 12.42 32.05 -0.93
N THR A 364 13.07 31.41 0.04
CA THR A 364 12.68 30.07 0.52
C THR A 364 11.31 30.11 1.20
N LYS A 365 10.23 30.21 0.41
CA LYS A 365 8.86 30.09 0.90
C LYS A 365 8.51 28.62 1.12
N LEU A 366 8.98 28.09 2.25
CA LEU A 366 8.73 26.72 2.69
C LEU A 366 7.22 26.44 2.75
N MET A 367 6.74 25.59 1.83
CA MET A 367 5.38 25.03 1.82
C MET A 367 5.24 23.96 2.93
N CYS A 368 5.24 24.40 4.19
CA CYS A 368 4.92 23.53 5.33
C CYS A 368 3.41 23.27 5.39
N VAL A 369 2.95 22.20 4.75
CA VAL A 369 1.56 21.72 4.90
C VAL A 369 1.43 20.95 6.21
N VAL A 370 0.97 21.62 7.27
CA VAL A 370 0.61 20.98 8.54
C VAL A 370 -0.82 20.46 8.46
N GLY A 371 -0.98 19.14 8.32
CA GLY A 371 -2.29 18.50 8.34
C GLY A 371 -2.92 18.54 9.72
N ARG A 372 -4.14 19.10 9.84
CA ARG A 372 -4.97 18.99 11.05
C ARG A 372 -5.86 17.75 10.92
N ALA A 373 -5.74 16.81 11.86
CA ALA A 373 -6.69 15.71 11.96
C ALA A 373 -8.09 16.25 12.34
N MET A 374 -9.08 15.90 11.53
CA MET A 374 -10.50 16.15 11.83
C MET A 374 -11.07 14.95 12.60
N PRO A 375 -11.90 15.16 13.65
CA PRO A 375 -12.60 14.05 14.28
C PRO A 375 -13.59 13.43 13.28
N ILE A 376 -13.64 12.10 13.27
CA ILE A 376 -14.63 11.34 12.49
C ILE A 376 -16.00 11.60 13.14
N HIS A 377 -16.98 11.95 12.32
CA HIS A 377 -18.37 12.06 12.78
C HIS A 377 -18.94 10.64 12.84
N GLU A 378 -19.38 10.20 14.02
CA GLU A 378 -20.21 8.99 14.11
C GLU A 378 -21.54 9.28 13.42
N GLU A 379 -21.95 8.41 12.50
CA GLU A 379 -23.23 8.53 11.79
C GLU A 379 -24.38 8.35 12.79
N PRO A 380 -25.47 9.15 12.68
CA PRO A 380 -26.60 9.03 13.57
C PRO A 380 -27.34 7.70 13.34
N GLU A 381 -27.48 6.96 14.45
CA GLU A 381 -28.30 5.78 14.66
C GLU A 381 -29.54 5.69 13.73
N GLU A 382 -29.52 4.76 12.76
CA GLU A 382 -30.66 4.51 11.87
C GLU A 382 -31.85 3.96 12.68
N MET A 383 -32.92 4.74 12.80
CA MET A 383 -34.18 4.25 13.37
C MET A 383 -34.87 3.26 12.42
N PRO A 384 -35.43 2.15 12.93
CA PRO A 384 -36.09 1.15 12.10
C PRO A 384 -37.44 1.66 11.55
N SER A 385 -37.46 2.08 10.28
CA SER A 385 -38.68 2.46 9.58
C SER A 385 -39.56 1.24 9.29
N ARG A 386 -40.53 1.01 10.17
CA ARG A 386 -41.52 -0.06 10.11
C ARG A 386 -42.49 0.13 8.93
N SER A 387 -42.51 -0.79 7.97
CA SER A 387 -43.70 -1.04 7.15
C SER A 387 -43.79 -2.53 6.79
N HIS A 388 -44.93 -3.14 7.14
CA HIS A 388 -45.26 -4.50 6.76
C HIS A 388 -45.94 -4.48 5.37
N THR A 389 -45.63 -5.45 4.53
CA THR A 389 -46.66 -6.10 3.69
C THR A 389 -46.25 -7.56 3.49
N GLU A 390 -47.24 -8.45 3.56
CA GLU A 390 -47.06 -9.90 3.65
C GLU A 390 -47.13 -10.58 2.26
N ASP A 391 -46.96 -11.91 2.28
CA ASP A 391 -47.02 -12.87 1.15
C ASP A 391 -45.90 -12.78 0.09
N GLY A 392 -45.31 -13.89 -0.37
CA GLY A 392 -45.51 -15.29 0.01
C GLY A 392 -45.09 -16.24 -1.13
N VAL A 393 -44.61 -17.45 -0.77
CA VAL A 393 -44.34 -18.60 -1.66
C VAL A 393 -43.06 -18.56 -2.54
N ILE A 394 -42.03 -19.23 -2.02
CA ILE A 394 -41.23 -20.31 -2.65
C ILE A 394 -40.92 -20.20 -4.16
N GLY A 395 -39.64 -19.96 -4.49
CA GLY A 395 -39.10 -20.18 -5.84
C GLY A 395 -37.57 -20.05 -5.90
N LYS A 396 -36.83 -21.14 -5.67
CA LYS A 396 -35.39 -21.19 -5.94
C LYS A 396 -35.17 -21.39 -7.44
N SER A 397 -34.61 -20.41 -8.14
CA SER A 397 -34.02 -20.62 -9.47
C SER A 397 -32.80 -19.72 -9.64
N ASP A 398 -31.66 -20.34 -9.93
CA ASP A 398 -30.36 -19.70 -10.09
C ASP A 398 -30.33 -18.89 -11.39
N GLY A 399 -30.30 -17.57 -11.28
CA GLY A 399 -30.46 -16.63 -12.39
C GLY A 399 -29.16 -16.35 -13.11
N HIS A 400 -28.69 -17.28 -13.95
CA HIS A 400 -27.51 -17.06 -14.79
C HIS A 400 -27.90 -17.00 -16.27
N ILE A 401 -28.06 -15.77 -16.79
CA ILE A 401 -28.33 -15.53 -18.21
C ILE A 401 -27.05 -15.81 -19.00
N THR A 402 -26.99 -16.98 -19.64
CA THR A 402 -25.86 -17.37 -20.51
C THR A 402 -25.93 -16.69 -21.88
N ALA A 403 -24.76 -16.35 -22.45
CA ALA A 403 -24.64 -15.67 -23.74
C ALA A 403 -25.33 -16.37 -24.93
N GLN A 404 -25.59 -17.68 -24.84
CA GLN A 404 -26.37 -18.42 -25.84
C GLN A 404 -27.84 -17.98 -25.90
N MET A 405 -28.44 -17.55 -24.79
CA MET A 405 -29.84 -17.10 -24.74
C MET A 405 -30.02 -15.73 -25.43
N ILE A 406 -29.02 -14.85 -25.31
CA ILE A 406 -29.01 -13.54 -26.00
C ILE A 406 -28.90 -13.74 -27.51
N LYS A 407 -28.22 -14.81 -27.96
CA LYS A 407 -28.03 -15.13 -29.38
C LYS A 407 -29.26 -15.74 -30.08
N ALA A 408 -30.33 -16.03 -29.34
CA ALA A 408 -31.58 -16.59 -29.86
C ALA A 408 -32.69 -15.53 -30.07
N LEU A 409 -32.37 -14.24 -29.86
CA LEU A 409 -33.28 -13.09 -29.99
C LEU A 409 -32.86 -12.09 -31.07
N GLY A 410 -31.99 -12.51 -32.00
CA GLY A 410 -31.52 -11.72 -33.15
C GLY A 410 -31.91 -12.36 -34.48
#